data_AF-A0A379IAM9-F1
#
_entry.id   AF-A0A379IAM9-F1
#
_cell.length_a   1.000
_cell.length_b   1.000
_cell.length_c   1.000
_cell.angle_alpha   90.00
_cell.angle_beta   90.00
_cell.angle_gamma   90.00
#
_symmetry.space_group_name_H-M   'P 1'
#
loop_
_entity.id
_entity.type
_entity.pdbx_description
1 polymer ?
#
loop_
_entity_poly.entity_id
_entity_poly.type
_entity_poly.pdbx_seq_one_letter_code
_entity_poly.pdbx_strand_id
1 'polypeptide(L)'
;MLNAEVPVGLGTDATRVASYNPWTALYWLVSGRTVGGMQMYDSDNRLDRDTALMLWTMGSSWFSNEQGKKGQIKAGQLADFIALSADYFRVPENEIKAIESLLTVVDGKIVYANGAFSSLTPPSIPVLPDWSPVIKVPGHYSYLQQETKTAVLNQLHQCCGACHVHGHQHDIARQSSIPISDDNAFWGALGCSCFAF
;
A
#
# COMPACT_ATOMS: atom_id res chain seq x y z
N MET A 1 -2.66 -3.86 29.98
CA MET A 1 -1.22 -3.55 30.00
C MET A 1 -0.99 -2.07 30.26
N LEU A 2 -1.51 -1.19 29.39
CA LEU A 2 -1.39 0.27 29.56
C LEU A 2 -1.95 0.75 30.92
N ASN A 3 -3.17 0.33 31.30
CA ASN A 3 -3.76 0.67 32.61
C ASN A 3 -2.98 0.14 33.82
N ALA A 4 -2.10 -0.85 33.61
CA ALA A 4 -1.27 -1.43 34.66
C ALA A 4 0.16 -0.84 34.64
N GLU A 5 0.40 0.20 33.84
CA GLU A 5 1.69 0.91 33.72
C GLU A 5 2.87 -0.01 33.33
N VAL A 6 2.56 -1.13 32.68
CA VAL A 6 3.59 -2.03 32.14
C VAL A 6 4.18 -1.40 30.89
N PRO A 7 5.52 -1.41 30.70
CA PRO A 7 6.15 -0.97 29.45
C PRO A 7 5.60 -1.74 28.25
N VAL A 8 5.14 -1.00 27.23
CA VAL A 8 4.59 -1.56 25.99
C VAL A 8 5.35 -0.99 24.80
N GLY A 9 5.65 -1.88 23.85
CA GLY A 9 6.24 -1.57 22.56
C GLY A 9 5.49 -2.38 21.51
N LEU A 10 5.42 -1.84 20.29
CA LEU A 10 4.70 -2.45 19.19
C LEU A 10 5.67 -2.95 18.11
N GLY A 11 5.20 -3.92 17.33
CA GLY A 11 5.98 -4.52 16.26
C GLY A 11 5.09 -5.28 15.28
N THR A 12 5.70 -5.72 14.18
CA THR A 12 4.97 -6.34 13.07
C THR A 12 4.87 -7.87 13.17
N ASP A 13 5.86 -8.55 13.75
CA ASP A 13 6.04 -10.02 13.62
C ASP A 13 6.22 -10.48 12.15
N ALA A 14 6.91 -9.65 11.37
CA ALA A 14 6.94 -9.74 9.91
C ALA A 14 7.70 -10.93 9.31
N THR A 15 8.51 -11.65 10.08
CA THR A 15 9.27 -12.79 9.56
C THR A 15 8.43 -14.05 9.38
N ARG A 16 7.22 -14.10 9.95
CA ARG A 16 6.37 -15.31 9.94
C ARG A 16 4.88 -15.08 9.78
N VAL A 17 4.32 -14.04 10.39
CA VAL A 17 2.86 -13.97 10.58
C VAL A 17 2.23 -12.79 9.84
N ALA A 18 2.95 -11.67 9.70
CA ALA A 18 2.38 -10.44 9.15
C ALA A 18 3.33 -9.70 8.20
N SER A 19 2.89 -8.55 7.71
CA SER A 19 3.65 -7.71 6.79
C SER A 19 4.78 -6.95 7.49
N TYR A 20 5.90 -6.72 6.80
CA TYR A 20 6.96 -5.79 7.23
C TYR A 20 6.50 -4.32 7.28
N ASN A 21 5.37 -3.98 6.65
CA ASN A 21 4.89 -2.60 6.56
C ASN A 21 4.34 -2.11 7.92
N PRO A 22 4.97 -1.12 8.57
CA PRO A 22 4.51 -0.60 9.86
C PRO A 22 3.13 0.06 9.77
N TRP A 23 2.77 0.63 8.63
CA TRP A 23 1.50 1.32 8.44
C TRP A 23 0.31 0.36 8.45
N THR A 24 0.50 -0.87 7.98
CA THR A 24 -0.53 -1.92 8.09
C THR A 24 -0.81 -2.27 9.56
N ALA A 25 0.24 -2.32 10.39
CA ALA A 25 0.10 -2.60 11.81
C ALA A 25 -0.54 -1.43 12.56
N LEU A 26 -0.09 -0.20 12.30
CA LEU A 26 -0.71 1.01 12.86
C LEU A 26 -2.18 1.14 12.45
N TYR A 27 -2.52 0.85 11.19
CA TYR A 27 -3.91 0.78 10.73
C TYR A 27 -4.73 -0.23 11.55
N TRP A 28 -4.21 -1.43 11.77
CA TRP A 28 -4.90 -2.46 12.53
C TRP A 28 -5.14 -2.04 13.99
N LEU A 29 -4.14 -1.43 14.63
CA LEU A 29 -4.22 -0.95 16.02
C LEU A 29 -5.23 0.19 16.19
N VAL A 30 -5.31 1.09 15.21
CA VAL A 30 -6.20 2.26 15.26
C VAL A 30 -7.62 1.90 14.86
N SER A 31 -7.80 1.17 13.76
CA SER A 31 -9.12 0.83 13.23
C SER A 31 -9.76 -0.38 13.91
N GLY A 32 -8.95 -1.30 14.45
CA GLY A 32 -9.39 -2.62 14.90
C GLY A 32 -9.89 -3.50 13.77
N ARG A 33 -9.52 -3.22 12.51
CA ARG A 33 -10.01 -3.92 11.32
C ARG A 33 -8.91 -4.72 10.63
N THR A 34 -9.28 -5.84 10.02
CA THR A 34 -8.39 -6.56 9.11
C THR A 34 -8.04 -5.68 7.90
N VAL A 35 -6.99 -6.06 7.15
CA VAL A 35 -6.62 -5.38 5.91
C VAL A 35 -7.78 -5.33 4.90
N GLY A 36 -8.64 -6.36 4.91
CA GLY A 36 -9.88 -6.44 4.11
C GLY A 36 -11.06 -5.62 4.67
N GLY A 37 -10.91 -4.94 5.81
CA GLY A 37 -11.92 -4.04 6.37
C GLY A 37 -12.89 -4.69 7.37
N MET A 38 -12.76 -5.99 7.66
CA MET A 38 -13.58 -6.67 8.66
C MET A 38 -13.25 -6.16 10.07
N GLN A 39 -14.24 -5.71 10.83
CA GLN A 39 -14.08 -5.28 12.22
C GLN A 39 -13.76 -6.48 13.11
N MET A 40 -12.65 -6.40 13.86
CA MET A 40 -12.22 -7.43 14.82
C MET A 40 -12.41 -6.98 16.27
N TYR A 41 -12.25 -5.68 16.54
CA TYR A 41 -12.28 -5.12 17.90
C TYR A 41 -13.29 -4.00 18.04
N ASP A 42 -13.91 -3.90 19.22
CA ASP A 42 -14.76 -2.77 19.59
C ASP A 42 -13.92 -1.52 19.90
N SER A 43 -14.58 -0.36 20.06
CA SER A 43 -13.91 0.93 20.28
C SER A 43 -12.88 0.92 21.40
N ASP A 44 -13.20 0.22 22.48
CA ASP A 44 -12.45 0.23 23.74
C ASP A 44 -11.17 -0.60 23.66
N ASN A 45 -11.03 -1.44 22.62
CA ASN A 45 -9.87 -2.29 22.37
C ASN A 45 -9.03 -1.78 21.19
N ARG A 46 -9.20 -0.51 20.80
CA ARG A 46 -8.39 0.18 19.79
C ARG A 46 -7.54 1.25 20.45
N LEU A 47 -6.44 1.61 19.79
CA LEU A 47 -5.60 2.72 20.22
C LEU A 47 -5.94 3.98 19.43
N ASP A 48 -5.86 5.14 20.06
CA ASP A 48 -5.78 6.39 19.32
C ASP A 48 -4.42 6.49 18.57
N ARG A 49 -4.36 7.38 17.59
CA ARG A 49 -3.21 7.48 16.68
C ARG A 49 -1.94 7.89 17.41
N ASP A 50 -2.04 8.81 18.36
CA ASP A 50 -0.91 9.31 19.14
C ASP A 50 -0.33 8.19 20.01
N THR A 51 -1.18 7.47 20.74
CA THR A 51 -0.77 6.32 21.55
C THR A 51 -0.16 5.22 20.68
N ALA A 52 -0.79 4.86 19.56
CA ALA A 52 -0.27 3.84 18.65
C ALA A 52 1.13 4.22 18.11
N LEU A 53 1.31 5.47 17.65
CA LEU A 53 2.59 5.93 17.14
C LEU A 53 3.65 6.01 18.25
N MET A 54 3.28 6.54 19.41
CA MET A 54 4.17 6.64 20.57
C MET A 54 4.68 5.27 21.00
N LEU A 55 3.81 4.27 21.10
CA LEU A 55 4.21 2.90 21.46
C LEU A 55 5.06 2.24 20.37
N TRP A 56 4.81 2.57 19.09
CA TRP A 56 5.60 2.08 17.95
C TRP A 56 7.01 2.67 17.90
N THR A 57 7.18 3.92 18.35
CA THR A 57 8.46 4.63 18.32
C THR A 57 9.13 4.62 19.69
N MET A 58 8.72 5.49 20.60
CA MET A 58 9.30 5.64 21.93
C MET A 58 9.07 4.40 22.80
N GLY A 59 7.87 3.81 22.80
CA GLY A 59 7.57 2.63 23.61
C GLY A 59 8.50 1.46 23.30
N SER A 60 8.73 1.20 22.01
CA SER A 60 9.64 0.15 21.54
C SER A 60 11.11 0.38 21.91
N SER A 61 11.55 1.63 22.13
CA SER A 61 12.93 1.90 22.56
C SER A 61 13.22 1.37 23.97
N TRP A 62 12.18 1.03 24.75
CA TRP A 62 12.36 0.43 26.06
C TRP A 62 13.01 -0.95 25.99
N PHE A 63 12.60 -1.77 25.02
CA PHE A 63 13.07 -3.14 24.84
C PHE A 63 14.52 -3.25 24.36
N SER A 64 15.08 -2.16 23.84
CA SER A 64 16.47 -2.09 23.40
C SER A 64 17.39 -1.31 24.34
N ASN A 65 16.89 -0.85 25.51
CA ASN A 65 17.62 0.04 26.43
C ASN A 65 18.13 1.34 25.76
N GLU A 66 17.34 1.89 24.84
CA GLU A 66 17.66 3.10 24.07
C GLU A 66 16.69 4.25 24.36
N GLN A 67 16.00 4.20 25.49
CA GLN A 67 15.18 5.30 25.98
C GLN A 67 16.02 6.58 26.06
N GLY A 68 15.48 7.68 25.54
CA GLY A 68 16.19 8.97 25.48
C GLY A 68 17.25 9.07 24.38
N LYS A 69 17.56 7.99 23.65
CA LYS A 69 18.46 8.01 22.48
C LYS A 69 17.71 8.07 21.15
N LYS A 70 16.54 7.43 21.05
CA LYS A 70 15.71 7.40 19.83
C LYS A 70 14.22 7.25 20.14
N GLY A 71 13.41 7.32 19.08
CA GLY A 71 11.95 7.13 19.15
C GLY A 71 11.16 8.44 19.17
N GLN A 72 11.83 9.60 19.18
CA GLN A 72 11.19 10.92 19.11
C GLN A 72 11.97 11.87 18.20
N ILE A 73 11.28 12.84 17.61
CA ILE A 73 11.91 14.00 16.99
C ILE A 73 12.24 15.01 18.08
N LYS A 74 13.43 14.87 18.67
CA LYS A 74 13.86 15.66 19.83
C LYS A 74 15.37 15.90 19.80
N ALA A 75 15.80 17.12 20.12
CA ALA A 75 17.22 17.45 20.25
C ALA A 75 17.92 16.52 21.26
N GLY A 76 19.10 16.02 20.89
CA GLY A 76 19.87 15.05 21.66
C GLY A 76 19.55 13.58 21.36
N GLN A 77 18.54 13.28 20.53
CA GLN A 77 18.31 11.94 19.99
C GLN A 77 18.93 11.77 18.60
N LEU A 78 19.05 10.51 18.16
CA LEU A 78 19.49 10.17 16.81
C LEU A 78 18.62 10.88 15.76
N ALA A 79 19.26 11.33 14.69
CA ALA A 79 18.58 11.95 13.56
C ALA A 79 17.95 10.89 12.64
N ASP A 80 17.08 10.06 13.22
CA ASP A 80 16.30 9.02 12.57
C ASP A 80 14.89 9.53 12.34
N PHE A 81 14.54 9.83 11.08
CA PHE A 81 13.22 10.34 10.76
C PHE A 81 12.81 9.99 9.33
N ILE A 82 11.50 10.13 9.08
CA ILE A 82 10.89 9.87 7.79
C ILE A 82 10.02 11.06 7.37
N ALA A 83 9.99 11.35 6.08
CA ALA A 83 8.97 12.20 5.48
C ALA A 83 7.94 11.30 4.79
N LEU A 84 6.66 11.50 5.09
CA LEU A 84 5.57 10.64 4.63
C LEU A 84 4.87 11.20 3.41
N SER A 85 4.27 10.30 2.63
CA SER A 85 3.39 10.64 1.49
C SER A 85 2.07 11.26 1.92
N ALA A 86 1.62 11.03 3.15
CA ALA A 86 0.41 11.62 3.71
C ALA A 86 0.54 11.86 5.22
N ASP A 87 -0.32 12.73 5.74
CA ASP A 87 -0.38 13.06 7.17
C ASP A 87 -1.11 11.96 7.95
N TYR A 88 -0.33 11.13 8.67
CA TYR A 88 -0.84 10.04 9.51
C TYR A 88 -1.89 10.49 10.51
N PHE A 89 -1.94 11.75 10.95
CA PHE A 89 -2.95 12.19 11.93
C PHE A 89 -4.26 12.65 11.30
N ARG A 90 -4.28 12.86 9.97
CA ARG A 90 -5.43 13.46 9.28
C ARG A 90 -6.08 12.54 8.25
N VAL A 91 -5.35 11.60 7.66
CA VAL A 91 -5.93 10.70 6.67
C VAL A 91 -7.06 9.86 7.28
N PRO A 92 -8.11 9.50 6.53
CA PRO A 92 -9.06 8.47 6.93
C PRO A 92 -8.38 7.19 7.44
N GLU A 93 -8.99 6.49 8.40
CA GLU A 93 -8.36 5.30 9.01
C GLU A 93 -7.97 4.26 7.96
N ASN A 94 -8.83 3.99 6.98
CA ASN A 94 -8.58 3.03 5.91
C ASN A 94 -7.37 3.40 5.02
N GLU A 95 -6.98 4.67 4.97
CA GLU A 95 -5.86 5.17 4.18
C GLU A 95 -4.53 5.10 4.94
N ILE A 96 -4.53 4.87 6.26
CA ILE A 96 -3.30 4.72 7.05
C ILE A 96 -2.38 3.67 6.41
N LYS A 97 -2.91 2.51 6.01
CA LYS A 97 -2.13 1.40 5.43
C LYS A 97 -1.55 1.70 4.03
N ALA A 98 -1.98 2.79 3.40
CA ALA A 98 -1.46 3.26 2.10
C ALA A 98 -0.33 4.28 2.25
N ILE A 99 -0.02 4.73 3.47
CA ILE A 99 1.08 5.64 3.73
C ILE A 99 2.40 4.97 3.36
N GLU A 100 3.23 5.70 2.64
CA GLU A 100 4.61 5.35 2.29
C GLU A 100 5.60 6.41 2.78
N SER A 101 6.84 5.99 3.06
CA SER A 101 7.96 6.91 3.30
C SER A 101 8.47 7.45 1.95
N LEU A 102 8.54 8.77 1.80
CA LEU A 102 9.15 9.44 0.65
C LEU A 102 10.64 9.74 0.85
N LEU A 103 11.07 9.84 2.11
CA LEU A 103 12.45 10.07 2.52
C LEU A 103 12.67 9.35 3.85
N THR A 104 13.72 8.55 3.95
CA THR A 104 14.16 7.95 5.22
C THR A 104 15.59 8.38 5.51
N VAL A 105 15.77 8.96 6.69
CA VAL A 105 17.06 9.38 7.22
C VAL A 105 17.38 8.54 8.45
N VAL A 106 18.58 7.98 8.49
CA VAL A 106 19.11 7.21 9.62
C VAL A 106 20.45 7.80 10.01
N ASP A 107 20.61 8.17 11.27
CA ASP A 107 21.81 8.80 11.83
C ASP A 107 22.25 10.01 10.97
N GLY A 108 21.29 10.82 10.54
CA GLY A 108 21.53 11.99 9.69
C GLY A 108 21.88 11.69 8.23
N LYS A 109 21.91 10.41 7.81
CA LYS A 109 22.21 10.00 6.44
C LYS A 109 20.94 9.57 5.72
N ILE A 110 20.76 10.05 4.49
CA ILE A 110 19.65 9.61 3.63
C ILE A 110 19.94 8.17 3.20
N VAL A 111 19.04 7.24 3.57
CA VAL A 111 19.15 5.81 3.22
C VAL A 111 18.09 5.36 2.23
N TYR A 112 17.03 6.15 2.06
CA TYR A 112 15.99 5.91 1.07
C TYR A 112 15.36 7.22 0.65
N ALA A 113 15.05 7.37 -0.63
CA ALA A 113 14.31 8.51 -1.15
C ALA A 113 13.50 8.10 -2.38
N ASN A 114 12.33 8.74 -2.55
CA ASN A 114 11.40 8.50 -3.64
C ASN A 114 10.58 9.77 -3.95
N GLY A 115 9.84 9.78 -5.06
CA GLY A 115 8.98 10.89 -5.47
C GLY A 115 9.75 12.21 -5.57
N ALA A 116 9.32 13.22 -4.82
CA ALA A 116 9.95 14.54 -4.78
C ALA A 116 11.41 14.54 -4.27
N PHE A 117 11.83 13.48 -3.57
CA PHE A 117 13.20 13.34 -3.06
C PHE A 117 14.07 12.40 -3.91
N SER A 118 13.60 11.94 -5.08
CA SER A 118 14.31 10.97 -5.93
C SER A 118 15.73 11.39 -6.34
N SER A 119 16.03 12.70 -6.40
CA SER A 119 17.40 13.19 -6.65
C SER A 119 18.39 12.89 -5.51
N LEU A 120 17.90 12.51 -4.33
CA LEU A 120 18.67 12.17 -3.14
C LEU A 120 18.77 10.65 -2.91
N THR A 121 18.24 9.84 -3.84
CA THR A 121 18.21 8.38 -3.70
C THR A 121 19.64 7.82 -3.66
N PRO A 122 20.00 7.03 -2.63
CA PRO A 122 21.29 6.35 -2.57
C PRO A 122 21.46 5.33 -3.72
N PRO A 123 22.71 4.94 -4.05
CA PRO A 123 22.96 3.91 -5.05
C PRO A 123 22.19 2.62 -4.76
N SER A 124 21.62 2.02 -5.81
CA SER A 124 20.87 0.77 -5.68
C SER A 124 21.77 -0.36 -5.21
N ILE A 125 21.31 -1.13 -4.22
CA ILE A 125 21.97 -2.35 -3.77
C ILE A 125 21.64 -3.47 -4.77
N PRO A 126 22.61 -4.27 -5.24
CA PRO A 126 22.33 -5.38 -6.13
C PRO A 126 21.43 -6.40 -5.45
N VAL A 127 20.39 -6.84 -6.15
CA VAL A 127 19.54 -7.93 -5.67
C VAL A 127 20.35 -9.23 -5.75
N LEU A 128 20.46 -9.92 -4.62
CA LEU A 128 21.11 -11.22 -4.54
C LEU A 128 20.11 -12.28 -4.03
N PRO A 129 20.10 -13.49 -4.62
CA PRO A 129 20.83 -13.87 -5.82
C PRO A 129 20.29 -13.17 -7.09
N ASP A 130 21.11 -13.13 -8.13
CA ASP A 130 20.83 -12.47 -9.42
C ASP A 130 19.69 -13.12 -10.22
N TRP A 131 19.28 -14.35 -9.88
CA TRP A 131 18.08 -14.97 -10.43
C TRP A 131 16.80 -14.62 -9.67
N SER A 132 16.88 -13.83 -8.58
CA SER A 132 15.74 -13.52 -7.73
C SER A 132 14.60 -12.85 -8.52
N PRO A 133 13.34 -13.33 -8.38
CA PRO A 133 12.21 -12.71 -9.06
C PRO A 133 11.97 -11.26 -8.64
N VAL A 134 12.54 -10.82 -7.50
CA VAL A 134 12.48 -9.44 -7.00
C VAL A 134 13.11 -8.44 -7.97
N ILE A 135 14.00 -8.91 -8.87
CA ILE A 135 14.58 -8.08 -9.94
C ILE A 135 13.51 -7.62 -10.93
N LYS A 136 12.49 -8.45 -11.19
CA LYS A 136 11.44 -8.16 -12.16
C LYS A 136 10.18 -7.61 -11.50
N VAL A 137 9.84 -8.15 -10.32
CA VAL A 137 8.60 -7.82 -9.61
C VAL A 137 8.98 -7.33 -8.22
N PRO A 138 8.69 -6.07 -7.87
CA PRO A 138 8.96 -5.55 -6.53
C PRO A 138 8.36 -6.46 -5.45
N GLY A 139 9.16 -6.84 -4.46
CA GLY A 139 8.73 -7.73 -3.37
C GLY A 139 7.80 -7.10 -2.33
N HIS A 140 7.31 -5.88 -2.58
CA HIS A 140 6.44 -5.15 -1.67
C HIS A 140 5.30 -4.46 -2.44
N TYR A 141 4.20 -4.25 -1.73
CA TYR A 141 3.06 -3.49 -2.24
C TYR A 141 3.35 -1.98 -2.12
N SER A 142 3.04 -1.23 -3.17
CA SER A 142 3.10 0.25 -3.18
C SER A 142 1.84 0.82 -3.81
N TYR A 143 1.21 1.76 -3.13
CA TYR A 143 0.05 2.50 -3.59
C TYR A 143 0.45 3.55 -4.64
N LEU A 144 1.62 4.20 -4.48
CA LEU A 144 2.14 5.20 -5.43
C LEU A 144 2.42 4.60 -6.82
N GLN A 145 2.87 3.34 -6.88
CA GLN A 145 3.05 2.62 -8.15
C GLN A 145 1.73 2.19 -8.80
N GLN A 146 0.63 2.11 -8.04
CA GLN A 146 -0.68 1.76 -8.58
C GLN A 146 -1.34 2.95 -9.28
N GLU A 147 -1.23 4.16 -8.73
CA GLU A 147 -1.76 5.38 -9.39
C GLU A 147 -1.13 5.60 -10.76
N THR A 148 0.18 5.37 -10.89
CA THR A 148 0.89 5.50 -12.17
C THR A 148 0.47 4.44 -13.20
N LYS A 149 0.03 3.25 -12.78
CA LYS A 149 -0.54 2.23 -13.68
C LYS A 149 -2.01 2.48 -14.03
N THR A 150 -2.81 2.99 -13.09
CA THR A 150 -4.23 3.31 -13.33
C THR A 150 -4.41 4.58 -14.14
N ALA A 151 -3.47 5.53 -14.07
CA ALA A 151 -3.47 6.74 -14.90
C ALA A 151 -3.34 6.44 -16.42
N VAL A 152 -2.89 5.24 -16.81
CA VAL A 152 -2.79 4.82 -18.22
C VAL A 152 -4.10 4.19 -18.76
N LEU A 153 -5.11 3.96 -17.90
CA LEU A 153 -6.35 3.24 -18.28
C LEU A 153 -7.65 4.05 -18.22
N ASN A 154 -7.59 5.38 -18.07
CA ASN A 154 -8.75 6.24 -18.26
C ASN A 154 -8.78 6.81 -19.69
N GLN A 155 -8.86 5.93 -20.70
CA GLN A 155 -9.51 6.33 -21.95
C GLN A 155 -11.01 6.42 -21.67
N LEU A 156 -11.50 7.65 -21.47
CA LEU A 156 -12.92 7.98 -21.41
C LEU A 156 -13.61 7.49 -22.69
N HIS A 157 -14.23 6.31 -22.64
CA HIS A 157 -15.15 5.89 -23.70
C HIS A 157 -16.56 6.35 -23.34
N GLN A 158 -17.01 7.45 -23.95
CA GLN A 158 -18.41 7.85 -23.96
C GLN A 158 -19.18 6.98 -24.95
N CYS A 159 -20.11 6.16 -24.46
CA CYS A 159 -21.21 5.64 -25.27
C CYS A 159 -22.53 5.99 -24.57
N CYS A 160 -23.42 6.67 -25.30
CA CYS A 160 -24.78 6.99 -24.86
C CYS A 160 -25.75 5.86 -25.25
N GLY A 161 -26.37 5.20 -24.26
CA GLY A 161 -27.51 4.30 -24.46
C GLY A 161 -27.34 2.92 -23.80
N ALA A 162 -28.40 2.42 -23.16
CA ALA A 162 -28.42 1.13 -22.46
C ALA A 162 -29.13 0.05 -23.29
N CYS A 163 -28.54 -1.15 -23.41
CA CYS A 163 -29.34 -2.36 -23.55
C CYS A 163 -29.33 -3.08 -22.18
N HIS A 164 -30.52 -3.28 -21.63
CA HIS A 164 -30.72 -3.58 -20.21
C HIS A 164 -30.67 -5.08 -19.87
N VAL A 165 -30.05 -5.91 -20.73
CA VAL A 165 -30.20 -7.37 -20.62
C VAL A 165 -28.90 -8.09 -20.29
N HIS A 166 -27.73 -7.60 -20.68
CA HIS A 166 -26.43 -8.12 -20.19
C HIS A 166 -25.34 -7.02 -20.28
N GLY A 167 -24.46 -6.95 -19.28
CA GLY A 167 -23.25 -6.11 -19.34
C GLY A 167 -22.18 -6.79 -20.19
N HIS A 168 -21.60 -6.10 -21.18
CA HIS A 168 -20.64 -6.72 -22.10
C HIS A 168 -19.32 -5.95 -22.23
N GLN A 169 -18.22 -6.69 -22.05
CA GLN A 169 -16.86 -6.31 -22.42
C GLN A 169 -16.68 -6.49 -23.94
N HIS A 170 -16.79 -5.40 -24.69
CA HIS A 170 -16.60 -5.40 -26.15
C HIS A 170 -15.13 -5.50 -26.58
N ASP A 171 -14.20 -5.31 -25.66
CA ASP A 171 -12.77 -5.33 -25.96
C ASP A 171 -12.30 -6.71 -26.41
N ILE A 172 -12.83 -7.78 -25.82
CA ILE A 172 -12.48 -9.16 -26.19
C ILE A 172 -12.91 -9.47 -27.62
N ALA A 173 -14.11 -9.04 -28.02
CA ALA A 173 -14.60 -9.24 -29.38
C ALA A 173 -13.78 -8.42 -30.40
N ARG A 174 -13.51 -7.14 -30.14
CA ARG A 174 -12.75 -6.26 -31.05
C ARG A 174 -11.27 -6.64 -31.19
N GLN A 175 -10.66 -7.20 -30.13
CA GLN A 175 -9.27 -7.63 -30.15
C GLN A 175 -9.09 -9.07 -30.62
N SER A 176 -10.19 -9.81 -30.84
CA SER A 176 -10.12 -11.16 -31.39
C SER A 176 -9.67 -11.10 -32.86
N SER A 177 -8.83 -12.06 -33.27
CA SER A 177 -8.37 -12.20 -34.66
C SER A 177 -9.39 -12.93 -35.55
N ILE A 178 -10.65 -12.99 -35.12
CA ILE A 178 -11.74 -13.59 -35.89
C ILE A 178 -12.10 -12.57 -36.99
N PRO A 179 -12.29 -12.98 -38.25
CA PRO A 179 -12.56 -12.05 -39.34
C PRO A 179 -14.01 -11.56 -39.27
N ILE A 180 -14.30 -10.68 -38.32
CA ILE A 180 -15.61 -10.04 -38.09
C ILE A 180 -15.81 -8.83 -39.01
N SER A 181 -14.81 -8.46 -39.83
CA SER A 181 -14.86 -7.32 -40.74
C SER A 181 -15.52 -7.62 -42.09
N ASP A 182 -15.93 -8.86 -42.34
CA ASP A 182 -16.68 -9.26 -43.53
C ASP A 182 -18.13 -9.58 -43.15
N ASP A 183 -19.02 -8.61 -43.37
CA ASP A 183 -20.44 -8.68 -43.00
C ASP A 183 -21.19 -9.83 -43.69
N ASN A 184 -20.64 -10.38 -44.78
CA ASN A 184 -21.24 -11.48 -45.54
C ASN A 184 -20.66 -12.86 -45.18
N ALA A 185 -19.61 -12.92 -44.34
CA ALA A 185 -19.04 -14.18 -43.90
C ALA A 185 -19.95 -14.90 -42.89
N PHE A 186 -19.83 -16.23 -42.80
CA PHE A 186 -20.63 -17.07 -41.90
C PHE A 186 -20.66 -16.55 -40.44
N TRP A 187 -19.54 -15.97 -39.96
CA TRP A 187 -19.44 -15.36 -38.63
C TRP A 187 -19.84 -13.89 -38.57
N GLY A 188 -19.92 -13.18 -39.70
CA GLY A 188 -20.45 -11.80 -39.78
C GLY A 188 -21.98 -11.78 -39.79
N ALA A 189 -22.60 -12.68 -40.55
CA ALA A 189 -24.07 -12.81 -40.62
C ALA A 189 -24.71 -13.37 -39.32
N LEU A 190 -23.96 -14.16 -38.55
CA LEU A 190 -24.39 -14.77 -37.26
C LEU A 190 -23.63 -14.20 -36.05
N GLY A 191 -22.78 -13.19 -36.24
CA GLY A 191 -21.83 -12.69 -35.23
C GLY A 191 -22.45 -12.06 -33.99
N CYS A 192 -23.77 -11.88 -34.01
CA CYS A 192 -24.55 -11.39 -32.87
C CYS A 192 -25.53 -12.42 -32.29
N SER A 193 -25.59 -13.67 -32.79
CA SER A 193 -26.70 -14.58 -32.48
C SER A 193 -26.35 -15.88 -31.75
N CYS A 194 -25.11 -16.12 -31.27
CA CYS A 194 -24.72 -17.46 -30.80
C CYS A 194 -24.14 -17.59 -29.38
N PHE A 195 -24.34 -16.64 -28.46
CA PHE A 195 -24.20 -16.92 -27.01
C PHE A 195 -25.55 -16.95 -26.30
N ALA A 196 -26.49 -17.68 -26.89
CA ALA A 196 -27.76 -18.03 -26.26
C ALA A 196 -27.76 -19.53 -25.90
N PHE A 197 -27.22 -19.83 -24.72
CA PHE A 197 -27.81 -20.68 -23.68
C PHE A 197 -27.23 -20.23 -22.33
#